data_AF-A0A1M5TQ59-F1
#
_entry.id   AF-A0A1M5TQ59-F1
#
_cell.length_a   1.000
_cell.length_b   1.000
_cell.length_c   1.000
_cell.angle_alpha   90.00
_cell.angle_beta   90.00
_cell.angle_gamma   90.00
#
_symmetry.space_group_name_H-M   'P 1'
#
loop_
_entity.id
_entity.type
_entity.pdbx_description
1 polymer ?
#
loop_
_entity_poly.entity_id
_entity_poly.type
_entity_poly.pdbx_seq_one_letter_code
_entity_poly.pdbx_strand_id
1 'polypeptide(L)'
;MHRQRADNDRHEIRRLIENWALWRDAGDWDRFATVWHPRDGWMNATWFQGSAPDFIEANREGFENGVSILHFLGGHTADIVGDRAVAQTKMTINQRASIDDVEVDVVDPAASLTLDPELLNRFPAGYRHLAYLQTRAGFTVKDGLPGLIGTAVEQLYWEGRQWLTEA
;
A
#
# COMPACT_ATOMS: atom_id res chain seq x y z
N MET A 1 -29.43 -6.06 -17.39
CA MET A 1 -29.03 -6.78 -16.16
C MET A 1 -27.51 -6.88 -15.99
N HIS A 2 -26.74 -7.31 -17.00
CA HIS A 2 -25.26 -7.41 -16.89
C HIS A 2 -24.54 -6.10 -16.51
N ARG A 3 -24.93 -4.96 -17.11
CA ARG A 3 -24.31 -3.65 -16.81
C ARG A 3 -24.54 -3.20 -15.37
N GLN A 4 -25.76 -3.35 -14.85
CA GLN A 4 -26.11 -3.01 -13.47
C GLN A 4 -25.31 -3.83 -12.45
N ARG A 5 -25.04 -5.11 -12.75
CA ARG A 5 -24.21 -5.97 -11.90
C ARG A 5 -22.75 -5.50 -11.90
N ALA A 6 -22.18 -5.24 -13.08
CA ALA A 6 -20.82 -4.72 -13.19
C ALA A 6 -20.65 -3.34 -12.50
N ASP A 7 -21.64 -2.45 -12.60
CA ASP A 7 -21.61 -1.15 -11.92
C ASP A 7 -21.71 -1.32 -10.39
N ASN A 8 -22.50 -2.29 -9.91
CA ASN A 8 -22.57 -2.64 -8.49
C ASN A 8 -21.23 -3.21 -7.99
N ASP A 9 -20.62 -4.12 -8.74
CA ASP A 9 -19.33 -4.72 -8.39
C ASP A 9 -18.22 -3.66 -8.32
N ARG A 10 -18.23 -2.67 -9.23
CA ARG A 10 -17.30 -1.52 -9.17
C ARG A 10 -17.45 -0.71 -7.88
N HIS A 11 -18.68 -0.48 -7.43
CA HIS A 11 -18.92 0.22 -6.16
C HIS A 11 -18.47 -0.61 -4.96
N GLU A 12 -18.76 -1.91 -4.93
CA GLU A 12 -18.34 -2.80 -3.85
C GLU A 12 -16.82 -2.91 -3.75
N ILE A 13 -16.13 -3.00 -4.90
CA ILE A 13 -14.66 -3.00 -4.95
C ILE A 13 -14.08 -1.68 -4.42
N ARG A 14 -14.65 -0.53 -4.84
CA ARG A 14 -14.22 0.77 -4.31
C ARG A 14 -14.40 0.83 -2.79
N ARG A 15 -15.57 0.40 -2.30
CA ARG A 15 -15.88 0.35 -0.87
C ARG A 15 -14.90 -0.55 -0.11
N LEU A 16 -14.54 -1.70 -0.67
CA LEU A 16 -13.57 -2.62 -0.09
C LEU A 16 -12.21 -1.93 0.10
N ILE A 17 -11.71 -1.21 -0.91
CA ILE A 17 -10.42 -0.50 -0.85
C ILE A 17 -10.46 0.68 0.12
N GLU A 18 -11.56 1.42 0.17
CA GLU A 18 -11.73 2.51 1.13
C GLU A 18 -11.75 1.99 2.57
N ASN A 19 -12.51 0.92 2.83
CA ASN A 19 -12.55 0.25 4.12
C ASN A 19 -11.19 -0.33 4.51
N TRP A 20 -10.45 -0.91 3.56
CA TRP A 20 -9.09 -1.39 3.78
C TRP A 20 -8.20 -0.28 4.36
N ALA A 21 -8.19 0.90 3.74
CA ALA A 21 -7.37 2.02 4.19
C ALA A 21 -7.85 2.55 5.55
N LEU A 22 -9.15 2.86 5.67
CA LEU A 22 -9.69 3.49 6.86
C LEU A 22 -9.62 2.59 8.10
N TRP A 23 -9.93 1.30 7.97
CA TRP A 23 -9.93 0.38 9.10
C TRP A 23 -8.52 0.02 9.55
N ARG A 24 -7.57 -0.09 8.61
CA ARG A 24 -6.16 -0.26 8.93
C ARG A 24 -5.61 0.94 9.70
N ASP A 25 -5.87 2.15 9.20
CA ASP A 25 -5.33 3.38 9.79
C ASP A 25 -5.95 3.69 11.16
N ALA A 26 -7.20 3.26 11.38
CA ALA A 26 -7.90 3.40 12.65
C ALA A 26 -7.58 2.30 13.67
N GLY A 27 -6.85 1.25 13.28
CA GLY A 27 -6.63 0.07 14.12
C GLY A 27 -7.88 -0.76 14.40
N ASP A 28 -8.90 -0.70 13.53
CA ASP A 28 -10.12 -1.51 13.62
C ASP A 28 -9.87 -2.91 13.04
N TRP A 29 -9.10 -3.73 13.75
CA TRP A 29 -8.56 -5.00 13.25
C TRP A 29 -9.63 -6.02 12.90
N ASP A 30 -10.71 -6.08 13.69
CA ASP A 30 -11.83 -7.00 13.45
C ASP A 30 -12.52 -6.70 12.12
N ARG A 31 -12.77 -5.41 11.82
CA ARG A 31 -13.31 -5.05 10.51
C ARG A 31 -12.27 -5.16 9.43
N PHE A 32 -11.02 -4.78 9.70
CA PHE A 32 -9.94 -4.87 8.72
C PHE A 32 -9.74 -6.31 8.23
N ALA A 33 -9.90 -7.32 9.08
CA ALA A 33 -9.85 -8.72 8.66
C ALA A 33 -10.93 -9.09 7.61
N THR A 34 -12.06 -8.38 7.59
CA THR A 34 -13.21 -8.70 6.73
C THR A 34 -13.06 -8.26 5.27
N VAL A 35 -12.08 -7.41 4.94
CA VAL A 35 -11.80 -6.98 3.55
C VAL A 35 -10.80 -7.87 2.82
N TRP A 36 -10.36 -8.96 3.44
CA TRP A 36 -9.44 -9.92 2.85
C TRP A 36 -10.15 -11.19 2.40
N HIS A 37 -9.62 -11.84 1.37
CA HIS A 37 -10.04 -13.20 1.05
C HIS A 37 -9.66 -14.12 2.22
N PRO A 38 -10.58 -14.93 2.75
CA PRO A 38 -10.39 -15.64 4.04
C PRO A 38 -9.29 -16.71 4.00
N ARG A 39 -8.89 -17.18 2.82
CA ARG A 39 -7.86 -18.22 2.65
C ARG A 39 -6.61 -17.74 1.94
N ASP A 40 -6.78 -16.86 0.97
CA ASP A 40 -5.75 -16.55 -0.04
C ASP A 40 -5.40 -15.06 -0.07
N GLY A 41 -5.79 -14.30 0.96
CA GLY A 41 -5.42 -12.89 1.07
C GLY A 41 -3.90 -12.74 1.17
N TRP A 42 -3.32 -11.92 0.30
CA TRP A 42 -1.88 -11.69 0.23
C TRP A 42 -1.60 -10.19 0.10
N MET A 43 -0.56 -9.73 0.79
CA MET A 43 -0.12 -8.33 0.73
C MET A 43 1.32 -8.24 0.26
N ASN A 44 1.58 -7.29 -0.63
CA ASN A 44 2.92 -6.85 -0.98
C ASN A 44 3.04 -5.34 -0.73
N ALA A 45 3.87 -5.00 0.25
CA ALA A 45 4.31 -3.65 0.57
C ALA A 45 5.85 -3.58 0.54
N THR A 46 6.40 -2.37 0.62
CA THR A 46 7.87 -2.18 0.64
C THR A 46 8.57 -2.85 1.82
N TRP A 47 7.86 -2.97 2.95
CA TRP A 47 8.34 -3.50 4.22
C TRP A 47 7.74 -4.87 4.58
N PHE A 48 6.81 -5.40 3.76
CA PHE A 48 6.09 -6.64 4.07
C PHE A 48 5.70 -7.40 2.80
N GLN A 49 5.88 -8.72 2.80
CA GLN A 49 5.30 -9.61 1.80
C GLN A 49 4.87 -10.89 2.49
N GLY A 50 3.58 -11.21 2.45
CA GLY A 50 3.05 -12.30 3.25
C GLY A 50 1.52 -12.40 3.21
N SER A 51 1.01 -13.29 4.05
CA SER A 51 -0.43 -13.55 4.17
C SER A 51 -1.16 -12.36 4.80
N ALA A 52 -2.47 -12.25 4.55
CA ALA A 52 -3.31 -11.24 5.19
C ALA A 52 -3.30 -11.32 6.73
N PRO A 53 -3.39 -12.50 7.39
CA PRO A 53 -3.24 -12.60 8.85
C PRO A 53 -1.91 -12.05 9.35
N ASP A 54 -0.79 -12.42 8.71
CA ASP A 54 0.53 -11.95 9.12
C ASP A 54 0.66 -10.42 8.91
N PHE A 55 0.03 -9.89 7.86
CA PHE A 55 0.02 -8.45 7.60
C PHE A 55 -0.78 -7.70 8.67
N ILE A 56 -1.94 -8.21 9.06
CA ILE A 56 -2.76 -7.62 10.12
C ILE A 56 -1.97 -7.59 11.43
N GLU A 57 -1.30 -8.70 11.78
CA GLU A 57 -0.49 -8.77 12.99
C GLU A 57 0.66 -7.76 12.97
N ALA A 58 1.43 -7.69 11.88
CA ALA A 58 2.52 -6.73 11.76
C ALA A 58 2.05 -5.26 11.84
N ASN A 59 0.85 -4.94 11.31
CA ASN A 59 0.28 -3.60 11.48
C ASN A 59 -0.19 -3.34 12.90
N ARG A 60 -0.78 -4.34 13.57
CA ARG A 60 -1.21 -4.24 14.97
C ARG A 60 -0.03 -3.97 15.89
N GLU A 61 1.04 -4.76 15.77
CA GLU A 61 2.29 -4.54 16.52
C GLU A 61 2.85 -3.13 16.27
N GLY A 62 2.88 -2.68 15.01
CA GLY A 62 3.34 -1.33 14.68
C GLY A 62 2.49 -0.24 15.34
N PHE A 63 1.17 -0.35 15.24
CA PHE A 63 0.22 0.60 15.82
C PHE A 63 0.33 0.67 17.35
N GLU A 64 0.44 -0.49 18.02
CA GLU A 64 0.63 -0.58 19.49
C GLU A 64 1.96 0.03 19.93
N ASN A 65 2.99 -0.04 19.08
CA ASN A 65 4.28 0.61 19.29
C ASN A 65 4.30 2.10 18.87
N GLY A 66 3.14 2.68 18.55
CA GLY A 66 2.99 4.11 18.26
C GLY A 66 3.25 4.52 16.80
N VAL A 67 3.36 3.58 15.87
CA VAL A 67 3.42 3.90 14.43
C VAL A 67 2.11 4.54 13.99
N SER A 68 2.19 5.76 13.45
CA SER A 68 1.04 6.51 12.92
C SER A 68 1.16 6.70 11.42
N ILE A 69 0.29 6.04 10.66
CA ILE A 69 0.26 6.08 9.19
C ILE A 69 -1.17 6.39 8.73
N LEU A 70 -1.33 7.38 7.85
CA LEU A 70 -2.62 7.80 7.30
C LEU A 70 -2.58 7.78 5.76
N HIS A 71 -3.45 6.99 5.16
CA HIS A 71 -3.62 6.85 3.73
C HIS A 71 -4.71 7.81 3.24
N PHE A 72 -4.31 8.79 2.43
CA PHE A 72 -5.26 9.60 1.68
C PHE A 72 -5.48 8.99 0.30
N LEU A 73 -6.69 8.49 0.04
CA LEU A 73 -7.05 7.86 -1.22
C LEU A 73 -7.52 8.89 -2.25
N GLY A 74 -7.14 8.66 -3.51
CA GLY A 74 -7.53 9.48 -4.65
C GLY A 74 -8.36 8.70 -5.68
N GLY A 75 -8.18 9.09 -6.95
CA GLY A 75 -8.87 8.47 -8.08
C GLY A 75 -8.68 6.95 -8.12
N HIS A 76 -9.73 6.26 -8.58
CA HIS A 76 -9.81 4.80 -8.60
C HIS A 76 -10.42 4.30 -9.90
N THR A 77 -9.96 3.12 -10.33
CA THR A 77 -10.56 2.33 -11.39
C THR A 77 -10.54 0.86 -11.02
N ALA A 78 -11.45 0.09 -11.61
CA ALA A 78 -11.47 -1.37 -11.50
C ALA A 78 -11.83 -1.97 -12.86
N ASP A 79 -11.03 -2.89 -13.37
CA ASP A 79 -11.36 -3.68 -14.55
C ASP A 79 -11.93 -5.02 -14.10
N ILE A 80 -13.09 -5.40 -14.64
CA ILE A 80 -13.88 -6.56 -14.19
C ILE A 80 -14.18 -7.47 -15.38
N VAL A 81 -13.85 -8.75 -15.24
CA VAL A 81 -14.14 -9.80 -16.23
C VAL A 81 -14.73 -11.00 -15.49
N GLY A 82 -16.02 -11.28 -15.72
CA GLY A 82 -16.71 -12.37 -15.03
C GLY A 82 -16.74 -12.16 -13.51
N ASP A 83 -16.06 -13.04 -12.78
CA ASP A 83 -15.89 -13.02 -11.32
C ASP A 83 -14.53 -12.50 -10.85
N ARG A 84 -13.70 -11.99 -11.77
CA ARG A 84 -12.38 -11.44 -11.48
C ARG A 84 -12.36 -9.93 -11.63
N ALA A 85 -11.55 -9.28 -10.80
CA ALA A 85 -11.32 -7.85 -10.87
C ALA A 85 -9.89 -7.45 -10.53
N VAL A 86 -9.35 -6.48 -11.25
CA VAL A 86 -8.11 -5.77 -10.91
C VAL A 86 -8.47 -4.33 -10.64
N ALA A 87 -8.11 -3.83 -9.45
CA ALA A 87 -8.41 -2.46 -9.05
C ALA A 87 -7.14 -1.66 -8.78
N GLN A 88 -7.21 -0.37 -9.07
CA GLN A 88 -6.12 0.57 -8.84
C GLN A 88 -6.67 1.82 -8.18
N THR A 89 -5.98 2.29 -7.14
CA THR A 89 -6.27 3.56 -6.49
C THR A 89 -4.99 4.37 -6.35
N LYS A 90 -5.10 5.68 -6.55
CA LYS A 90 -4.05 6.59 -6.09
C LYS A 90 -4.09 6.66 -4.57
N MET A 91 -2.93 6.73 -3.94
CA MET A 91 -2.83 6.97 -2.50
C MET A 91 -1.63 7.88 -2.19
N THR A 92 -1.77 8.69 -1.16
CA THR A 92 -0.66 9.37 -0.48
C THR A 92 -0.57 8.82 0.93
N ILE A 93 0.62 8.46 1.39
CA ILE A 93 0.86 7.93 2.73
C ILE A 93 1.53 9.03 3.54
N ASN A 94 0.85 9.47 4.60
CA ASN A 94 1.40 10.40 5.57
C ASN A 94 1.81 9.59 6.79
N GLN A 95 3.09 9.60 7.11
CA GLN A 95 3.63 8.91 8.28
C GLN A 95 4.35 9.93 9.14
N ARG A 96 4.10 9.89 10.45
CA ARG A 96 4.91 10.61 11.43
C ARG A 96 5.91 9.62 12.04
N ALA A 97 7.15 10.02 12.16
CA ALA A 97 8.20 9.22 12.78
C ALA A 97 9.13 10.09 13.63
N SER A 98 9.81 9.49 14.60
CA SER A 98 10.94 10.11 15.27
C SER A 98 12.24 9.63 14.63
N ILE A 99 13.12 10.56 14.26
CA ILE A 99 14.46 10.27 13.74
C ILE A 99 15.44 11.10 14.56
N ASP A 100 16.40 10.45 15.23
CA ASP A 100 17.42 11.10 16.06
C ASP A 100 16.80 12.09 17.08
N ASP A 101 15.73 11.65 17.76
CA ASP A 101 14.93 12.42 18.74
C ASP A 101 14.20 13.66 18.17
N VAL A 102 14.09 13.76 16.84
CA VAL A 102 13.32 14.80 16.16
C VAL A 102 12.06 14.19 15.53
N GLU A 103 10.90 14.72 15.89
CA GLU A 103 9.65 14.36 15.20
C GLU A 103 9.67 14.92 13.78
N VAL A 104 9.46 14.04 12.80
CA VAL A 104 9.36 14.39 11.40
C VAL A 104 8.00 13.98 10.84
N ASP A 105 7.34 14.93 10.20
CA ASP A 105 6.25 14.67 9.28
C ASP A 105 6.80 14.53 7.87
N VAL A 106 6.20 13.64 7.06
CA VAL A 106 6.52 13.52 5.63
C VAL A 106 6.25 14.84 4.86
N VAL A 107 5.51 15.78 5.46
CA VAL A 107 5.32 17.13 4.93
C VAL A 107 5.30 18.17 6.07
N ASP A 108 6.46 18.58 6.56
CA ASP A 108 6.62 19.88 7.25
C ASP A 108 7.23 20.90 6.28
N PRO A 109 6.46 21.88 5.78
CA PRO A 109 6.96 22.88 4.83
C PRO A 109 7.96 23.88 5.45
N ALA A 110 8.11 23.92 6.79
CA ALA A 110 9.07 24.76 7.49
C ALA A 110 10.35 24.01 7.89
N ALA A 111 10.36 22.68 7.88
CA ALA A 111 11.54 21.89 8.18
C ALA A 111 12.45 21.72 6.94
N SER A 112 13.74 21.99 7.11
CA SER A 112 14.78 21.56 6.16
C SER A 112 15.43 20.28 6.65
N LEU A 113 15.14 19.16 6.00
CA LEU A 113 15.77 17.87 6.26
C LEU A 113 17.01 17.69 5.38
N THR A 114 18.14 17.35 6.00
CA THR A 114 19.33 16.88 5.27
C THR A 114 19.30 15.36 5.21
N LEU A 115 19.13 14.79 4.01
CA LEU A 115 19.10 13.35 3.79
C LEU A 115 20.49 12.84 3.43
N ASP A 116 20.86 11.64 3.90
CA ASP A 116 22.09 10.96 3.48
C ASP A 116 21.96 10.56 1.99
N PRO A 117 22.75 11.18 1.08
CA PRO A 117 22.64 10.94 -0.34
C PRO A 117 23.08 9.53 -0.74
N GLU A 118 23.96 8.87 0.01
CA GLU A 118 24.39 7.50 -0.32
C GLU A 118 23.24 6.51 -0.06
N LEU A 119 22.60 6.60 1.10
CA LEU A 119 21.44 5.77 1.42
C LEU A 119 20.26 6.08 0.49
N LEU A 120 20.00 7.36 0.24
CA LEU A 120 18.87 7.81 -0.56
C LEU A 120 18.97 7.33 -2.02
N ASN A 121 20.17 7.32 -2.60
CA ASN A 121 20.35 6.91 -4.01
C ASN A 121 20.28 5.41 -4.25
N ARG A 122 20.19 4.58 -3.20
CA ARG A 122 19.99 3.13 -3.34
C ARG A 122 18.60 2.75 -3.82
N PHE A 123 17.60 3.62 -3.64
CA PHE A 123 16.20 3.29 -3.91
C PHE A 123 15.67 3.95 -5.20
N PRO A 124 14.82 3.23 -5.99
CA PRO A 124 14.13 3.77 -7.15
C PRO A 124 13.29 5.01 -6.85
N ALA A 125 13.28 5.96 -7.80
CA ALA A 125 12.69 7.29 -7.63
C ALA A 125 11.24 7.27 -7.13
N GLY A 126 10.43 6.31 -7.59
CA GLY A 126 9.00 6.22 -7.27
C GLY A 126 8.68 5.97 -5.79
N TYR A 127 9.60 5.36 -5.03
CA TYR A 127 9.41 5.09 -3.59
C TYR A 127 10.65 5.46 -2.75
N ARG A 128 11.59 6.21 -3.33
CA ARG A 128 12.91 6.49 -2.76
C ARG A 128 12.87 7.04 -1.34
N HIS A 129 12.10 8.10 -1.14
CA HIS A 129 12.05 8.80 0.13
C HIS A 129 11.29 7.99 1.19
N LEU A 130 10.26 7.23 0.79
CA LEU A 130 9.57 6.30 1.68
C LEU A 130 10.51 5.16 2.12
N ALA A 131 11.26 4.56 1.19
CA ALA A 131 12.23 3.52 1.50
C ALA A 131 13.38 4.02 2.40
N TYR A 132 13.85 5.25 2.18
CA TYR A 132 14.82 5.89 3.07
C TYR A 132 14.30 5.99 4.51
N LEU A 133 13.07 6.50 4.69
CA LEU A 133 12.44 6.63 6.00
C LEU A 133 12.24 5.28 6.67
N GLN A 134 11.74 4.27 5.94
CA GLN A 134 11.56 2.91 6.45
C GLN A 134 12.88 2.29 6.90
N THR A 135 13.95 2.49 6.12
CA THR A 135 15.28 2.00 6.48
C THR A 135 15.82 2.69 7.74
N ARG A 136 15.67 4.02 7.84
CA ARG A 136 16.05 4.79 9.05
C ARG A 136 15.22 4.42 10.28
N ALA A 137 13.97 4.00 10.09
CA ALA A 137 13.07 3.51 11.13
C ALA A 137 13.30 2.03 11.50
N GLY A 138 14.33 1.38 10.94
CA GLY A 138 14.73 0.00 11.30
C GLY A 138 14.06 -1.11 10.48
N PHE A 139 13.26 -0.78 9.47
CA PHE A 139 12.69 -1.77 8.57
C PHE A 139 13.68 -2.19 7.47
N THR A 140 13.69 -3.48 7.11
CA THR A 140 14.42 -3.96 5.93
C THR A 140 13.57 -3.75 4.68
N VAL A 141 13.92 -2.74 3.87
CA VAL A 141 13.25 -2.50 2.57
C VAL A 141 13.73 -3.53 1.55
N LYS A 142 12.79 -4.20 0.89
CA LYS A 142 13.09 -5.19 -0.15
C LYS A 142 13.42 -4.52 -1.49
N ASP A 143 14.46 -5.00 -2.15
CA ASP A 143 14.84 -4.60 -3.50
C ASP A 143 13.88 -5.17 -4.57
N GLY A 144 13.80 -4.53 -5.73
CA GLY A 144 13.08 -5.06 -6.90
C GLY A 144 11.59 -4.74 -6.98
N LEU A 145 11.07 -3.83 -6.16
CA LEU A 145 9.66 -3.42 -6.23
C LEU A 145 9.38 -2.60 -7.51
N PRO A 146 8.25 -2.84 -8.19
CA PRO A 146 7.86 -2.08 -9.38
C PRO A 146 7.80 -0.56 -9.12
N GLY A 147 8.49 0.22 -9.96
CA GLY A 147 8.43 1.68 -9.96
C GLY A 147 7.35 2.22 -10.91
N LEU A 148 7.42 3.51 -11.27
CA LEU A 148 6.50 4.12 -12.26
C LEU A 148 6.84 3.75 -13.71
N ILE A 149 8.08 3.33 -13.98
CA ILE A 149 8.59 2.92 -15.29
C ILE A 149 9.53 1.71 -15.12
N GLY A 150 9.78 0.99 -16.21
CA GLY A 150 10.72 -0.12 -16.28
C GLY A 150 10.09 -1.52 -16.30
N THR A 151 10.94 -2.53 -16.51
CA THR A 151 10.51 -3.91 -16.75
C THR A 151 9.64 -4.49 -15.64
N ALA A 152 9.93 -4.16 -14.38
CA ALA A 152 9.16 -4.66 -13.23
C ALA A 152 7.71 -4.17 -13.22
N VAL A 153 7.45 -2.91 -13.59
CA VAL A 153 6.07 -2.39 -13.66
C VAL A 153 5.37 -2.88 -14.91
N GLU A 154 6.07 -2.98 -16.04
CA GLU A 154 5.54 -3.60 -17.26
C GLU A 154 5.09 -5.04 -17.02
N GLN A 155 5.91 -5.82 -16.30
CA GLN A 155 5.60 -7.17 -15.89
C GLN A 155 4.40 -7.22 -14.95
N LEU A 156 4.35 -6.40 -13.90
CA LEU A 156 3.20 -6.32 -13.00
C LEU A 156 1.87 -6.08 -13.74
N TYR A 157 1.86 -5.11 -14.66
CA TYR A 157 0.68 -4.81 -15.47
C TYR A 157 0.34 -5.94 -16.46
N TRP A 158 1.36 -6.62 -17.01
CA TRP A 158 1.14 -7.76 -17.88
C TRP A 158 0.53 -8.95 -17.12
N GLU A 159 1.10 -9.32 -15.98
CA GLU A 159 0.60 -10.39 -15.11
C GLU A 159 -0.84 -10.10 -14.66
N GLY A 160 -1.13 -8.87 -14.24
CA GLY A 160 -2.49 -8.46 -13.86
C GLY A 160 -3.50 -8.59 -15.01
N ARG A 161 -3.11 -8.23 -16.24
CA ARG A 161 -3.97 -8.41 -17.42
C ARG A 161 -4.17 -9.88 -17.76
N GLN A 162 -3.11 -10.68 -17.77
CA GLN A 162 -3.21 -12.13 -18.02
C GLN A 162 -4.15 -12.78 -17.01
N TRP A 163 -3.90 -12.56 -15.72
CA TRP A 163 -4.75 -13.09 -14.64
C TRP A 163 -6.22 -12.68 -14.77
N LEU A 164 -6.50 -11.43 -15.18
CA LEU A 164 -7.86 -10.96 -15.37
C LEU A 164 -8.58 -11.68 -16.54
N THR A 165 -7.85 -12.06 -17.59
CA THR A 165 -8.43 -12.61 -18.84
C THR A 165 -8.34 -14.13 -18.99
N GLU A 166 -7.48 -14.80 -18.24
CA GLU A 166 -7.32 -16.26 -18.27
C GLU A 166 -8.45 -16.96 -17.49
N ALA A 167 -9.64 -17.01 -18.08
CA ALA A 167 -10.78 -17.79 -17.59
C ALA A 167 -11.09 -18.97 -18.51
#